data_AF-Q67P02-F1
#
_entry.id   AF-Q67P02-F1
#
_cell.length_a   1.000
_cell.length_b   1.000
_cell.length_c   1.000
_cell.angle_alpha   90.00
_cell.angle_beta   90.00
_cell.angle_gamma   90.00
#
_symmetry.space_group_name_H-M   'P 1'
#
loop_
_entity.id
_entity.type
_entity.pdbx_description
1 polymer ?
#
loop_
_entity_poly.entity_id
_entity_poly.type
_entity_poly.pdbx_seq_one_letter_code
_entity_poly.pdbx_strand_id
1 'polypeptide(L)'
;MSTLSVRVRNPFLLRGSLEVVLEVARMDLANAEIEEIRGLLAAIPNSVRPTELQVPVAAARAALLAVRYFNQSRTRHWLREEMVNALLDLERALERHLRDAAGGG
;
A
#
# COMPACT_ATOMS: atom_id res chain seq x y z
N MET A 1 -3.13 13.57 -13.77
CA MET A 1 -3.33 12.43 -12.85
C MET A 1 -2.92 12.88 -11.46
N SER A 2 -3.79 12.77 -10.46
CA SER A 2 -3.46 13.20 -9.09
C SER A 2 -2.59 12.15 -8.40
N THR A 3 -1.53 12.61 -7.73
CA THR A 3 -0.59 11.79 -6.95
C THR A 3 -0.55 12.27 -5.51
N LEU A 4 -0.23 11.36 -4.59
CA LEU A 4 -0.05 11.60 -3.17
C LEU A 4 1.42 11.41 -2.82
N SER A 5 2.00 12.31 -2.01
CA SER A 5 3.35 12.10 -1.47
C SER A 5 3.26 11.35 -0.15
N VAL A 6 3.85 10.16 -0.08
CA VAL A 6 3.83 9.30 1.11
C VAL A 6 5.24 9.05 1.59
N ARG A 7 5.54 9.46 2.83
CA ARG A 7 6.81 9.13 3.48
C ARG A 7 6.80 7.68 3.96
N VAL A 8 7.70 6.87 3.42
CA VAL A 8 7.90 5.46 3.80
C VAL A 8 9.18 5.31 4.58
N ARG A 9 9.11 4.73 5.78
CA ARG A 9 10.27 4.56 6.69
C ARG A 9 11.25 3.50 6.20
N ASN A 10 10.74 2.38 5.71
CA ASN A 10 11.54 1.28 5.18
C ASN A 10 10.88 0.72 3.92
N PRO A 11 11.30 1.20 2.72
CA PRO A 11 10.77 0.77 1.43
C PRO A 11 10.88 -0.74 1.18
N PHE A 12 11.99 -1.35 1.60
CA PHE A 12 12.20 -2.80 1.47
C PHE A 12 11.12 -3.60 2.22
N LEU A 13 10.87 -3.25 3.48
CA LEU A 13 9.80 -3.89 4.26
C LEU A 13 8.44 -3.63 3.65
N LEU A 14 8.15 -2.39 3.22
CA LEU A 14 6.87 -2.06 2.61
C LEU A 14 6.63 -2.89 1.34
N ARG A 15 7.65 -3.00 0.49
CA ARG A 15 7.58 -3.78 -0.75
C ARG A 15 7.24 -5.24 -0.47
N GLY A 16 8.02 -5.91 0.38
CA GLY A 16 7.76 -7.31 0.72
C GLY A 16 6.40 -7.52 1.39
N SER A 17 5.95 -6.54 2.18
CA SER A 17 4.62 -6.59 2.80
C SER A 17 3.50 -6.45 1.78
N LEU A 18 3.63 -5.54 0.82
CA LEU A 18 2.66 -5.35 -0.26
C LEU A 18 2.65 -6.51 -1.25
N GLU A 19 3.78 -7.18 -1.49
CA GLU A 19 3.85 -8.40 -2.30
C GLU A 19 2.99 -9.51 -1.68
N VAL A 20 3.12 -9.74 -0.36
CA VAL A 20 2.29 -10.70 0.37
C VAL A 20 0.82 -10.30 0.37
N VAL A 21 0.51 -9.02 0.59
CA VAL A 21 -0.87 -8.49 0.52
C VAL A 21 -1.48 -8.76 -0.84
N LEU A 22 -0.75 -8.48 -1.92
CA LEU A 22 -1.23 -8.69 -3.29
C LEU A 22 -1.47 -10.17 -3.56
N GLU A 23 -0.58 -11.06 -3.10
CA GLU A 23 -0.75 -12.51 -3.26
C GLU A 23 -2.02 -13.02 -2.58
N VAL A 24 -2.27 -12.57 -1.35
CA VAL A 24 -3.44 -12.98 -0.56
C VAL A 24 -4.74 -12.40 -1.11
N ALA A 25 -4.75 -11.12 -1.44
CA ALA A 25 -5.96 -10.41 -1.89
C ALA A 25 -6.26 -10.63 -3.39
N ARG A 26 -5.38 -11.31 -4.14
CA ARG A 26 -5.44 -11.39 -5.60
C ARG A 26 -6.78 -11.87 -6.14
N MET A 27 -7.42 -12.82 -5.45
CA MET A 27 -8.68 -13.41 -5.92
C MET A 27 -9.88 -12.49 -5.72
N ASP A 28 -9.76 -11.51 -4.83
CA ASP A 28 -10.81 -10.56 -4.46
C ASP A 28 -10.67 -9.20 -5.15
N LEU A 29 -9.57 -9.00 -5.89
CA LEU A 29 -9.26 -7.76 -6.61
C LEU A 29 -9.57 -7.90 -8.11
N ALA A 30 -10.04 -6.80 -8.71
CA ALA A 30 -10.14 -6.66 -10.16
C ALA A 30 -8.75 -6.54 -10.80
N ASN A 31 -8.63 -6.93 -12.06
CA ASN A 31 -7.36 -6.85 -12.81
C ASN A 31 -6.76 -5.44 -12.81
N ALA A 32 -7.60 -4.39 -12.91
CA ALA A 32 -7.13 -3.01 -12.86
C ALA A 32 -6.46 -2.69 -11.51
N GLU A 33 -7.00 -3.16 -10.39
CA GLU A 33 -6.44 -2.93 -9.06
C GLU A 33 -5.12 -3.70 -8.87
N ILE A 34 -5.05 -4.92 -9.42
CA ILE A 34 -3.82 -5.72 -9.44
C ILE A 34 -2.71 -4.97 -10.21
N GLU A 35 -3.01 -4.43 -11.38
CA GLU A 35 -2.02 -3.69 -12.18
C GLU A 35 -1.57 -2.39 -11.49
N GLU A 36 -2.48 -1.66 -10.84
CA GLU A 36 -2.14 -0.48 -10.05
C GLU A 36 -1.18 -0.81 -8.89
N ILE A 37 -1.42 -1.93 -8.18
CA ILE A 37 -0.53 -2.38 -7.10
C ILE A 37 0.82 -2.85 -7.66
N ARG A 38 0.85 -3.55 -8.79
CA ARG A 38 2.11 -3.93 -9.46
C ARG A 38 2.92 -2.71 -9.89
N GLY A 39 2.26 -1.69 -10.44
CA GLY A 39 2.88 -0.41 -10.76
C GLY A 39 3.48 0.25 -9.51
N LEU A 40 2.74 0.27 -8.40
CA LEU A 40 3.24 0.77 -7.13
C LEU A 40 4.45 -0.03 -6.64
N LEU A 41 4.40 -1.36 -6.65
CA LEU A 41 5.52 -2.23 -6.26
C LEU A 41 6.77 -1.96 -7.09
N ALA A 42 6.62 -1.73 -8.39
CA ALA A 42 7.73 -1.38 -9.28
C ALA A 42 8.36 -0.02 -8.93
N ALA A 43 7.55 0.93 -8.44
CA ALA A 43 8.01 2.26 -8.03
C ALA A 43 8.67 2.30 -6.63
N ILE A 44 8.48 1.28 -5.79
CA ILE A 44 9.11 1.22 -4.47
C ILE A 44 10.61 0.90 -4.63
N PRO A 45 11.52 1.78 -4.18
CA PRO A 45 12.95 1.57 -4.30
C PRO A 45 13.39 0.42 -3.40
N ASN A 46 14.36 -0.37 -3.87
CA ASN A 46 15.02 -1.38 -3.05
C ASN A 46 16.00 -0.72 -2.07
N SER A 47 15.47 -0.19 -0.97
CA SER A 47 16.21 0.55 0.03
C SER A 47 15.64 0.31 1.42
N VAL A 48 16.50 0.28 2.43
CA VAL A 48 16.10 0.27 3.84
C VAL A 48 16.02 1.68 4.45
N ARG A 49 16.46 2.70 3.71
CA ARG A 49 16.42 4.10 4.15
C ARG A 49 15.05 4.73 3.88
N PRO A 50 14.58 5.65 4.73
CA PRO A 50 13.34 6.37 4.49
C PRO A 50 13.34 7.10 3.14
N THR A 51 12.20 7.10 2.45
CA THR A 51 12.01 7.78 1.16
C THR A 51 10.62 8.40 1.08
N GLU A 52 10.45 9.40 0.22
CA GLU A 52 9.12 9.78 -0.25
C GLU A 52 8.76 8.96 -1.49
N LEU A 53 7.51 8.51 -1.54
CA LEU A 53 6.92 7.84 -2.70
C LEU A 53 5.82 8.70 -3.28
N GLN A 54 5.84 8.86 -4.60
CA GLN A 54 4.72 9.41 -5.34
C GLN A 54 3.75 8.29 -5.67
N VAL A 55 2.57 8.32 -5.06
CA VAL A 55 1.56 7.26 -5.19
C VAL A 55 0.38 7.81 -5.99
N PRO A 56 0.10 7.30 -7.20
CA PRO A 56 -1.11 7.64 -7.93
C PRO A 56 -2.36 7.38 -7.08
N VAL A 57 -3.37 8.24 -7.18
CA VAL A 57 -4.62 8.06 -6.40
C VAL A 57 -5.30 6.71 -6.70
N ALA A 58 -5.19 6.20 -7.92
CA ALA A 58 -5.69 4.87 -8.28
C ALA A 58 -4.95 3.76 -7.51
N ALA A 59 -3.62 3.74 -7.57
CA ALA A 59 -2.76 2.87 -6.76
C ALA A 59 -3.00 3.00 -5.25
N ALA A 60 -3.23 4.21 -4.73
CA ALA A 60 -3.57 4.42 -3.32
C ALA A 60 -4.87 3.70 -2.94
N ARG A 61 -5.92 3.83 -3.75
CA ARG A 61 -7.21 3.16 -3.52
C ARG A 61 -7.09 1.64 -3.64
N ALA A 62 -6.38 1.16 -4.66
CA ALA A 62 -6.14 -0.26 -4.86
C ALA A 62 -5.35 -0.87 -3.69
N ALA A 63 -4.29 -0.20 -3.23
CA ALA A 63 -3.51 -0.61 -2.06
C ALA A 63 -4.36 -0.68 -0.79
N LEU A 64 -5.20 0.33 -0.53
CA LEU A 64 -6.11 0.32 0.63
C LEU A 64 -7.12 -0.83 0.57
N LEU A 65 -7.69 -1.09 -0.61
CA LEU A 65 -8.62 -2.21 -0.79
C LEU A 65 -7.91 -3.56 -0.54
N ALA A 66 -6.73 -3.74 -1.10
CA ALA A 66 -5.94 -4.96 -0.92
C ALA A 66 -5.55 -5.18 0.56
N VAL A 67 -5.11 -4.12 1.25
CA VAL A 67 -4.80 -4.16 2.69
C VAL A 67 -6.04 -4.53 3.51
N ARG A 68 -7.24 -4.04 3.14
CA ARG A 68 -8.49 -4.43 3.80
C ARG A 68 -8.80 -5.92 3.64
N TYR A 69 -8.68 -6.47 2.43
CA TYR A 69 -8.86 -7.92 2.21
C TYR A 69 -7.82 -8.74 2.97
N PHE A 70 -6.55 -8.33 2.91
CA PHE A 70 -5.48 -8.96 3.69
C PHE A 70 -5.77 -8.96 5.20
N ASN A 71 -6.27 -7.85 5.74
CA ASN A 71 -6.63 -7.71 7.15
C ASN A 71 -7.82 -8.59 7.58
N GLN A 72 -8.64 -9.05 6.64
CA GLN A 72 -9.71 -10.03 6.88
C GLN A 72 -9.21 -11.48 6.76
N SER A 73 -8.05 -11.69 6.13
CA SER A 73 -7.44 -13.01 5.98
C SER A 73 -6.83 -13.53 7.28
N ARG A 74 -6.71 -14.87 7.39
CA ARG A 74 -5.94 -15.51 8.46
C ARG A 74 -4.43 -15.30 8.30
N THR A 75 -3.95 -15.00 7.09
CA THR A 75 -2.53 -14.84 6.76
C THR A 75 -1.89 -13.68 7.51
N ARG A 76 -2.65 -12.64 7.86
CA ARG A 76 -2.14 -11.50 8.64
C ARG A 76 -1.47 -11.90 9.95
N HIS A 77 -1.93 -12.99 10.58
CA HIS A 77 -1.41 -13.45 11.87
C HIS A 77 -0.03 -14.12 11.76
N TRP A 78 0.41 -14.41 10.54
CA TRP A 78 1.70 -15.03 10.24
C TRP A 78 2.74 -14.02 9.75
N LEU A 79 2.33 -12.77 9.52
CA LEU A 79 3.22 -11.72 9.06
C LEU A 79 4.05 -11.17 10.23
N ARG A 80 5.33 -10.88 9.98
CA ARG A 80 6.21 -10.28 11.00
C ARG A 80 5.68 -8.91 11.41
N GLU A 81 5.86 -8.57 12.68
CA GLU A 81 5.34 -7.33 13.27
C GLU A 81 5.81 -6.08 12.49
N GLU A 82 7.07 -6.03 12.09
CA GLU A 82 7.64 -4.94 11.30
C GLU A 82 6.97 -4.74 9.92
N MET A 83 6.51 -5.83 9.31
CA MET A 83 5.80 -5.82 8.03
C MET A 83 4.36 -5.33 8.23
N VAL A 84 3.69 -5.79 9.29
CA VAL A 84 2.36 -5.30 9.69
C VAL A 84 2.43 -3.80 9.98
N ASN A 85 3.44 -3.35 10.73
CA ASN A 85 3.64 -1.93 11.02
C ASN A 85 3.88 -1.09 9.75
N ALA A 86 4.63 -1.62 8.77
CA ALA A 86 4.83 -0.96 7.49
C ALA A 86 3.50 -0.77 6.72
N LEU A 87 2.63 -1.79 6.73
CA LEU A 87 1.30 -1.72 6.11
C LEU A 87 0.38 -0.72 6.83
N LEU A 88 0.38 -0.71 8.17
CA LEU A 88 -0.41 0.23 8.98
C LEU A 88 0.05 1.68 8.76
N ASP A 89 1.36 1.91 8.69
CA ASP A 89 1.92 3.23 8.40
C ASP A 89 1.50 3.71 7.00
N LEU A 90 1.52 2.83 5.99
CA LEU A 90 1.01 3.12 4.65
C LEU A 90 -0.48 3.43 4.67
N GLU A 91 -1.31 2.56 5.25
CA GLU A 91 -2.77 2.70 5.31
C GLU A 91 -3.15 4.06 5.90
N ARG A 92 -2.59 4.40 7.07
CA ARG A 92 -2.82 5.69 7.72
C ARG A 92 -2.38 6.88 6.87
N ALA A 93 -1.27 6.76 6.14
CA ALA A 93 -0.82 7.84 5.26
C ALA A 93 -1.79 8.06 4.10
N LEU A 94 -2.21 6.98 3.43
CA LEU A 94 -3.14 7.05 2.30
C LEU A 94 -4.52 7.57 2.72
N GLU A 95 -5.06 7.09 3.85
CA GLU A 95 -6.36 7.54 4.37
C GLU A 95 -6.37 9.03 4.70
N ARG A 96 -5.31 9.56 5.32
CA ARG A 96 -5.17 11.00 5.59
C ARG A 96 -5.21 11.80 4.28
N HIS A 97 -4.35 11.44 3.33
CA HIS A 97 -4.25 12.18 2.08
C HIS A 97 -5.51 12.11 1.22
N LEU A 98 -6.21 10.96 1.20
CA LEU A 98 -7.48 10.84 0.47
C LEU A 98 -8.61 11.63 1.13
N ARG A 99 -8.61 11.74 2.46
CA ARG A 99 -9.56 12.60 3.18
C ARG A 99 -9.31 14.07 2.87
N ASP A 100 -8.05 14.50 2.91
CA ASP A 100 -7.67 15.88 2.59
C ASP A 100 -8.03 16.24 1.15
N ALA A 101 -7.84 15.31 0.21
CA ALA A 101 -8.24 15.49 -1.19
C ALA A 101 -9.77 15.54 -1.40
N ALA A 102 -10.58 15.00 -0.48
CA ALA A 102 -12.04 15.00 -0.56
C ALA A 102 -12.70 16.16 0.19
N GLY A 103 -12.03 16.74 1.21
CA GLY A 103 -12.54 17.84 2.02
C GLY A 103 -12.14 19.24 1.57
N GLY A 104 -11.27 19.36 0.57
CA GLY A 104 -10.81 20.65 0.02
C GLY A 104 -11.59 21.11 -1.21
N GLY A 105 -12.92 21.24 -1.09
CA GLY A 105 -13.83 21.75 -2.13
C GLY A 105 -14.66 22.92 -1.65
#